data_AF-A0A2G6GB58-F1
#
_entry.id   AF-A0A2G6GB58-F1
#
_cell.length_a   1.000
_cell.length_b   1.000
_cell.length_c   1.000
_cell.angle_alpha   90.00
_cell.angle_beta   90.00
_cell.angle_gamma   90.00
#
_symmetry.space_group_name_H-M   'P 1'
#
loop_
_entity.id
_entity.type
_entity.pdbx_description
1 polymer ?
#
loop_
_entity_poly.entity_id
_entity_poly.type
_entity_poly.pdbx_seq_one_letter_code
_entity_poly.pdbx_strand_id
1 'polypeptide(L)'
;MNILTPKDQTAEIFPENSMQEETIATIENGKENFPFPETLLEEKMLSKEDKELLQQQWNIYNRLKGVQIINNLKLRMEAGLPVLTKGTLVHGTSILSETEENALNISKIKSFAENGVLSGEFLGIPEDLETNYCADFYKVPENMSIQEYSDYINTKIKLGVVPLSSPESFKLPSKKSSSEIAIIINTHNKDIQDLTQYDAYNAWGFSKMKNIVNEKGLLRGPRYDGKMSAILGGIPANFISGLIVGSKLLQIQPDTIRILRENFGKEVIIFDEMGNIL
;
A
#
# COMPACT_ATOMS: atom_id res chain seq x y z
N MET A 1 -24.95 56.68 -10.41
CA MET A 1 -23.84 55.78 -10.05
C MET A 1 -24.15 55.17 -8.69
N ASN A 2 -24.69 53.95 -8.69
CA ASN A 2 -24.81 53.11 -7.50
C ASN A 2 -24.09 51.81 -7.84
N ILE A 3 -23.05 51.52 -7.06
CA ILE A 3 -22.19 50.34 -7.22
C ILE A 3 -22.86 49.21 -6.44
N LEU A 4 -23.36 48.19 -7.15
CA LEU A 4 -23.76 46.92 -6.57
C LEU A 4 -22.54 45.99 -6.57
N THR A 5 -22.17 45.49 -5.40
CA THR A 5 -21.20 44.41 -5.23
C THR A 5 -21.92 43.05 -5.32
N PRO A 6 -21.35 42.03 -6.00
CA PRO A 6 -21.84 40.67 -5.88
C PRO A 6 -21.21 40.00 -4.65
N LYS A 7 -22.04 39.53 -3.72
CA LYS A 7 -21.71 38.42 -2.81
C LYS A 7 -22.34 37.16 -3.40
N ASP A 8 -21.57 36.44 -4.20
CA ASP A 8 -21.89 35.06 -4.56
C ASP A 8 -20.92 34.15 -3.82
N GLN A 9 -21.36 33.63 -2.67
CA GLN A 9 -20.87 32.37 -2.12
C GLN A 9 -21.94 31.33 -2.44
N THR A 10 -21.82 30.69 -3.60
CA THR A 10 -22.50 29.43 -3.86
C THR A 10 -21.75 28.36 -3.08
N ALA A 11 -22.35 27.93 -1.97
CA ALA A 11 -21.99 26.67 -1.34
C ALA A 11 -22.23 25.55 -2.36
N GLU A 12 -21.17 24.87 -2.77
CA GLU A 12 -21.28 23.61 -3.52
C GLU A 12 -21.89 22.57 -2.58
N ILE A 13 -23.19 22.36 -2.73
CA ILE A 13 -23.92 21.25 -2.15
C ILE A 13 -23.61 20.05 -3.04
N PHE A 14 -22.63 19.23 -2.64
CA PHE A 14 -22.42 17.93 -3.24
C PHE A 14 -23.59 17.01 -2.86
N PRO A 15 -24.19 16.28 -3.80
CA PRO A 15 -25.14 15.24 -3.44
C PRO A 15 -24.36 14.10 -2.79
N GLU A 16 -24.56 13.91 -1.49
CA GLU A 16 -24.34 12.62 -0.82
C GLU A 16 -25.29 11.59 -1.46
N ASN A 17 -24.89 11.07 -2.62
CA ASN A 17 -25.54 9.89 -3.15
C ASN A 17 -25.10 8.71 -2.30
N SER A 18 -25.98 8.36 -1.37
CA SER A 18 -26.10 7.08 -0.72
C SER A 18 -26.18 5.97 -1.79
N MET A 19 -25.03 5.48 -2.24
CA MET A 19 -24.96 4.15 -2.83
C MET A 19 -25.11 3.17 -1.67
N GLN A 20 -26.34 2.67 -1.54
CA GLN A 20 -26.66 1.58 -0.63
C GLN A 20 -25.79 0.37 -0.98
N GLU A 21 -25.02 -0.06 0.02
CA GLU A 21 -24.23 -1.28 -0.01
C GLU A 21 -25.15 -2.50 -0.11
N GLU A 22 -25.01 -3.29 -1.17
CA GLU A 22 -25.34 -4.72 -1.13
C GLU A 22 -24.07 -5.51 -1.47
N THR A 23 -23.23 -5.71 -0.45
CA THR A 23 -22.26 -6.80 -0.43
C THR A 23 -22.71 -7.79 0.64
N ILE A 24 -23.53 -8.76 0.26
CA ILE A 24 -23.89 -9.88 1.13
C ILE A 24 -22.81 -10.96 0.95
N ALA A 25 -21.80 -10.92 1.82
CA ALA A 25 -21.03 -12.11 2.16
C ALA A 25 -21.39 -12.46 3.61
N THR A 26 -22.33 -13.40 3.77
CA THR A 26 -22.62 -14.00 5.08
C THR A 26 -21.45 -14.91 5.44
N ILE A 27 -20.43 -14.35 6.09
CA ILE A 27 -19.33 -15.14 6.64
C ILE A 27 -19.82 -15.73 7.97
N GLU A 28 -19.94 -17.05 8.02
CA GLU A 28 -20.22 -17.78 9.26
C GLU A 28 -19.10 -17.47 10.28
N ASN A 29 -19.48 -16.98 11.46
CA ASN A 29 -18.60 -16.69 12.58
C ASN A 29 -18.03 -17.98 13.22
N GLY A 30 -17.35 -18.81 12.44
CA GLY A 30 -16.44 -19.84 12.95
C GLY A 30 -15.15 -19.16 13.41
N LYS A 31 -14.59 -19.59 14.54
CA LYS A 31 -13.20 -19.26 14.90
C LYS A 31 -12.27 -20.02 13.96
N GLU A 32 -12.17 -19.57 12.72
CA GLU A 32 -11.19 -20.11 11.78
C GLU A 32 -9.79 -19.85 12.34
N ASN A 33 -9.01 -20.92 12.44
CA ASN A 33 -7.63 -20.87 12.89
C ASN A 33 -6.74 -21.39 11.77
N PHE A 34 -6.23 -20.48 10.95
CA PHE A 34 -5.34 -20.80 9.86
C PHE A 34 -3.93 -20.97 10.42
N PRO A 35 -3.25 -22.10 10.20
CA PRO A 35 -1.87 -22.23 10.62
C PRO A 35 -1.02 -21.17 9.91
N PHE A 36 0.02 -20.68 10.59
CA PHE A 36 1.06 -19.89 9.94
C PHE A 36 1.69 -20.68 8.78
N PRO A 37 2.21 -19.99 7.75
CA PRO A 37 2.90 -20.68 6.68
C PRO A 37 4.15 -21.38 7.23
N GLU A 38 4.50 -22.54 6.67
CA GLU A 38 5.69 -23.29 7.08
C GLU A 38 6.99 -22.48 6.91
N THR A 39 6.95 -21.46 6.06
CA THR A 39 8.04 -20.51 5.82
C THR A 39 8.21 -19.45 6.91
N LEU A 40 7.31 -19.35 7.90
CA LEU A 40 7.38 -18.30 8.91
C LEU A 40 8.73 -18.31 9.67
N LEU A 41 9.44 -17.20 9.64
CA LEU A 41 10.65 -17.00 10.45
C LEU A 41 10.31 -16.43 11.84
N GLU A 42 10.60 -17.21 12.89
CA GLU A 42 10.52 -16.74 14.28
C GLU A 42 11.85 -16.12 14.74
N GLU A 43 12.22 -14.96 14.18
CA GLU A 43 13.49 -14.29 14.55
C GLU A 43 13.43 -13.59 15.90
N LYS A 44 12.23 -13.17 16.32
CA LYS A 44 12.00 -12.47 17.58
C LYS A 44 11.30 -13.38 18.58
N MET A 45 11.75 -13.34 19.84
CA MET A 45 11.01 -13.97 20.93
C MET A 45 9.72 -13.18 21.19
N LEU A 46 8.62 -13.64 20.61
CA LEU A 46 7.29 -13.10 20.84
C LEU A 46 6.70 -13.63 22.16
N SER A 47 6.05 -12.76 22.92
CA SER A 47 5.23 -13.18 24.06
C SER A 47 4.01 -13.98 23.60
N LYS A 48 3.30 -14.61 24.55
CA LYS A 48 2.07 -15.34 24.22
C LYS A 48 1.03 -14.39 23.60
N GLU A 49 0.88 -13.21 24.17
CA GLU A 49 -0.05 -12.17 23.72
C GLU A 49 0.30 -11.68 22.31
N ASP A 50 1.60 -11.52 22.01
CA ASP A 50 2.05 -11.11 20.68
C ASP A 50 1.79 -12.20 19.63
N LYS A 51 2.00 -13.48 19.98
CA LYS A 51 1.68 -14.61 19.11
C LYS A 51 0.17 -14.71 18.86
N GLU A 52 -0.65 -14.47 19.87
CA GLU A 52 -2.12 -14.44 19.74
C GLU A 52 -2.58 -13.30 18.80
N LEU A 53 -2.00 -12.09 18.93
CA LEU A 53 -2.29 -10.97 18.04
C LEU A 53 -1.85 -11.27 16.59
N LEU A 54 -0.65 -11.83 16.42
CA LEU A 54 -0.13 -12.22 15.10
C LEU A 54 -1.04 -13.27 14.45
N GLN A 55 -1.47 -14.27 15.21
CA GLN A 55 -2.38 -15.31 14.75
C GLN A 55 -3.75 -14.74 14.38
N GLN A 56 -4.27 -13.79 15.18
CA GLN A 56 -5.51 -13.10 14.86
C GLN A 56 -5.42 -12.35 13.53
N GLN A 57 -4.35 -11.58 13.32
CA GLN A 57 -4.14 -10.83 12.07
C GLN A 57 -3.96 -11.77 10.87
N TRP A 58 -3.25 -12.89 11.05
CA TRP A 58 -3.11 -13.91 10.02
C TRP A 58 -4.44 -14.57 9.64
N ASN A 59 -5.31 -14.83 10.64
CA ASN A 59 -6.64 -15.37 10.38
C ASN A 59 -7.50 -14.37 9.59
N ILE A 60 -7.44 -13.07 9.93
CA ILE A 60 -8.12 -12.02 9.17
C ILE A 60 -7.59 -11.97 7.74
N TYR A 61 -6.26 -11.95 7.56
CA TYR A 61 -5.63 -11.95 6.23
C TYR A 61 -6.14 -13.10 5.36
N ASN A 62 -6.15 -14.34 5.88
CA ASN A 62 -6.59 -15.51 5.12
C ASN A 62 -8.08 -15.47 4.78
N ARG A 63 -8.93 -15.04 5.72
CA ARG A 63 -10.35 -14.82 5.45
C ARG A 63 -10.55 -13.81 4.31
N LEU A 64 -9.78 -12.73 4.32
CA LEU A 64 -9.87 -11.66 3.33
C LEU A 64 -9.35 -12.06 1.94
N LYS A 65 -8.45 -13.04 1.81
CA LYS A 65 -8.00 -13.56 0.50
C LYS A 65 -9.15 -14.07 -0.37
N GLY A 66 -10.22 -14.58 0.24
CA GLY A 66 -11.38 -15.12 -0.45
C GLY A 66 -12.45 -14.09 -0.83
N VAL A 67 -12.30 -12.83 -0.40
CA VAL A 67 -13.31 -11.79 -0.62
C VAL A 67 -13.19 -11.21 -2.02
N GLN A 68 -14.32 -11.02 -2.70
CA GLN A 68 -14.34 -10.31 -3.97
C GLN A 68 -14.29 -8.80 -3.71
N ILE A 69 -13.24 -8.15 -4.21
CA ILE A 69 -13.03 -6.71 -4.05
C ILE A 69 -13.28 -6.00 -5.37
N ILE A 70 -14.12 -4.96 -5.33
CA ILE A 70 -14.32 -4.07 -6.48
C ILE A 70 -13.12 -3.13 -6.57
N ASN A 71 -12.50 -3.05 -7.76
CA ASN A 71 -11.38 -2.14 -7.98
C ASN A 71 -11.85 -0.67 -7.98
N ASN A 72 -11.64 0.02 -6.86
CA ASN A 72 -12.06 1.42 -6.71
C ASN A 72 -11.29 2.38 -7.64
N LEU A 73 -10.05 2.08 -8.02
CA LEU A 73 -9.31 2.94 -8.96
C LEU A 73 -10.04 3.01 -10.31
N LYS A 74 -10.51 1.87 -10.81
CA LYS A 74 -11.27 1.78 -12.06
C LYS A 74 -12.52 2.65 -12.02
N LEU A 75 -13.32 2.51 -10.97
CA LEU A 75 -14.55 3.30 -10.79
C LEU A 75 -14.28 4.80 -10.75
N ARG A 76 -13.21 5.22 -10.05
CA ARG A 76 -12.85 6.64 -9.94
C ARG A 76 -12.35 7.21 -11.26
N MET A 77 -11.58 6.44 -12.02
CA MET A 77 -11.13 6.84 -13.36
C MET A 77 -12.29 7.01 -14.34
N GLU A 78 -13.23 6.05 -14.35
CA GLU A 78 -14.44 6.13 -15.18
C GLU A 78 -15.31 7.34 -14.82
N ALA A 79 -15.29 7.77 -13.55
CA ALA A 79 -15.97 8.97 -13.07
C ALA A 79 -15.17 10.28 -13.25
N GLY A 80 -13.93 10.23 -13.78
CA GLY A 80 -13.07 11.41 -13.92
C GLY A 80 -12.59 12.01 -12.59
N LEU A 81 -12.55 11.22 -11.52
CA LEU A 81 -12.14 11.64 -10.18
C LEU A 81 -10.64 11.37 -9.94
N PRO A 82 -9.99 12.06 -8.97
CA PRO A 82 -8.63 11.75 -8.57
C PRO A 82 -8.49 10.27 -8.22
N VAL A 83 -7.53 9.59 -8.86
CA VAL A 83 -7.36 8.13 -8.79
C VAL A 83 -6.93 7.70 -7.40
N LEU A 84 -5.98 8.41 -6.80
CA LEU A 84 -5.53 8.18 -5.43
C LEU A 84 -6.33 9.06 -4.48
N THR A 85 -6.78 8.46 -3.39
CA THR A 85 -7.46 9.19 -2.32
C THR A 85 -6.55 9.31 -1.11
N LYS A 86 -6.85 10.27 -0.24
CA LYS A 86 -6.22 10.34 1.08
C LYS A 86 -6.30 8.99 1.81
N GLY A 87 -5.17 8.53 2.33
CA GLY A 87 -5.04 7.28 3.08
C GLY A 87 -4.90 6.02 2.23
N THR A 88 -4.89 6.12 0.90
CA THR A 88 -4.49 4.99 0.04
C THR A 88 -3.10 4.51 0.43
N LEU A 89 -2.94 3.20 0.61
CA LEU A 89 -1.65 2.58 0.92
C LEU A 89 -0.90 2.27 -0.38
N VAL A 90 0.39 2.60 -0.40
CA VAL A 90 1.29 2.39 -1.53
C VAL A 90 2.55 1.70 -1.05
N HIS A 91 2.87 0.54 -1.62
CA HIS A 91 4.09 -0.20 -1.32
C HIS A 91 5.10 -0.07 -2.47
N GLY A 92 6.28 0.47 -2.18
CA GLY A 92 7.36 0.62 -3.15
C GLY A 92 8.37 -0.50 -3.09
N THR A 93 8.73 -1.09 -4.23
CA THR A 93 9.64 -2.24 -4.26
C THR A 93 10.38 -2.36 -5.60
N SER A 94 11.57 -2.96 -5.59
CA SER A 94 12.25 -3.39 -6.82
C SER A 94 11.76 -4.76 -7.26
N ILE A 95 11.51 -4.94 -8.54
CA ILE A 95 11.25 -6.24 -9.17
C ILE A 95 12.40 -6.71 -10.06
N LEU A 96 13.57 -6.06 -9.95
CA LEU A 96 14.79 -6.56 -10.58
C LEU A 96 15.45 -7.63 -9.69
N SER A 97 16.15 -8.55 -10.34
CA SER A 97 16.97 -9.57 -9.71
C SER A 97 18.20 -8.95 -9.06
N GLU A 98 18.55 -9.44 -7.87
CA GLU A 98 19.79 -9.05 -7.18
C GLU A 98 21.00 -9.81 -7.70
N THR A 99 20.78 -10.99 -8.29
CA THR A 99 21.85 -11.90 -8.73
C THR A 99 22.11 -11.85 -10.22
N GLU A 100 21.13 -11.40 -11.00
CA GLU A 100 21.22 -11.28 -12.46
C GLU A 100 21.05 -9.82 -12.86
N GLU A 101 22.08 -9.27 -13.50
CA GLU A 101 22.09 -7.87 -13.88
C GLU A 101 20.85 -7.52 -14.72
N ASN A 102 20.04 -6.61 -14.20
CA ASN A 102 18.84 -6.06 -14.84
C ASN A 102 17.73 -7.06 -15.15
N ALA A 103 17.80 -8.34 -14.79
CA ALA A 103 16.73 -9.30 -15.06
C ALA A 103 15.52 -9.07 -14.13
N LEU A 104 14.31 -9.46 -14.55
CA LEU A 104 13.13 -9.41 -13.69
C LEU A 104 13.11 -10.57 -12.68
N ASN A 105 12.80 -10.26 -11.44
CA ASN A 105 12.55 -11.23 -10.39
C ASN A 105 11.10 -11.75 -10.49
N ILE A 106 10.91 -12.76 -11.34
CA ILE A 106 9.59 -13.34 -11.63
C ILE A 106 8.95 -13.99 -10.40
N SER A 107 9.74 -14.61 -9.51
CA SER A 107 9.20 -15.22 -8.29
C SER A 107 8.63 -14.17 -7.34
N LYS A 108 9.28 -13.00 -7.22
CA LYS A 108 8.76 -11.87 -6.44
C LYS A 108 7.47 -11.31 -7.03
N ILE A 109 7.41 -11.15 -8.35
CA ILE A 109 6.18 -10.70 -9.05
C ILE A 109 5.02 -11.67 -8.79
N LYS A 110 5.27 -12.98 -8.93
CA LYS A 110 4.29 -14.03 -8.62
C LYS A 110 3.84 -13.98 -7.17
N SER A 111 4.78 -13.83 -6.24
CA SER A 111 4.45 -13.73 -4.82
C SER A 111 3.49 -12.56 -4.53
N PHE A 112 3.73 -11.38 -5.11
CA PHE A 112 2.79 -10.27 -4.97
C PHE A 112 1.43 -10.54 -5.62
N ALA A 113 1.39 -11.19 -6.78
CA ALA A 113 0.13 -11.51 -7.45
C ALA A 113 -0.70 -12.58 -6.71
N GLU A 114 -0.05 -13.54 -6.04
CA GLU A 114 -0.71 -14.65 -5.35
C GLU A 114 -1.04 -14.35 -3.88
N ASN A 115 -0.14 -13.64 -3.20
CA ASN A 115 -0.23 -13.38 -1.76
C ASN A 115 -0.56 -11.91 -1.47
N GLY A 116 -0.14 -10.99 -2.32
CA GLY A 116 -0.22 -9.56 -2.03
C GLY A 116 1.06 -9.10 -1.34
N VAL A 117 0.97 -8.05 -0.55
CA VAL A 117 2.13 -7.47 0.14
C VAL A 117 2.19 -8.04 1.55
N LEU A 118 3.02 -9.07 1.74
CA LEU A 118 3.30 -9.68 3.04
C LEU A 118 4.61 -9.15 3.63
N SER A 119 4.75 -9.22 4.96
CA SER A 119 6.06 -9.06 5.59
C SER A 119 6.99 -10.20 5.17
N GLY A 120 8.28 -9.92 5.11
CA GLY A 120 9.31 -10.87 4.73
C GLY A 120 9.26 -12.16 5.56
N GLU A 121 8.99 -12.08 6.88
CA GLU A 121 9.05 -13.25 7.74
C GLU A 121 7.99 -14.29 7.38
N PHE A 122 6.80 -13.87 6.92
CA PHE A 122 5.78 -14.81 6.42
C PHE A 122 6.20 -15.50 5.12
N LEU A 123 7.16 -14.92 4.39
CA LEU A 123 7.72 -15.45 3.15
C LEU A 123 9.05 -16.21 3.37
N GLY A 124 9.53 -16.35 4.60
CA GLY A 124 10.84 -16.96 4.84
C GLY A 124 12.02 -16.02 4.63
N ILE A 125 11.79 -14.71 4.61
CA ILE A 125 12.79 -13.67 4.33
C ILE A 125 13.00 -12.86 5.62
N PRO A 126 14.24 -12.70 6.10
CA PRO A 126 14.54 -11.81 7.23
C PRO A 126 14.14 -10.36 6.90
N GLU A 127 13.43 -9.70 7.80
CA GLU A 127 13.11 -8.27 7.68
C GLU A 127 14.15 -7.39 8.38
N ASP A 128 14.05 -6.08 8.15
CA ASP A 128 14.82 -5.14 8.94
C ASP A 128 14.36 -5.14 10.41
N LEU A 129 15.28 -4.79 11.31
CA LEU A 129 15.06 -4.88 12.76
C LEU A 129 14.06 -3.83 13.29
N GLU A 130 13.37 -3.09 12.42
CA GLU A 130 12.47 -1.99 12.78
C GLU A 130 11.01 -2.46 12.87
N THR A 131 10.47 -3.07 11.81
CA THR A 131 9.03 -3.36 11.64
C THR A 131 8.71 -4.86 11.56
N ASN A 132 9.40 -5.68 12.35
CA ASN A 132 9.21 -7.15 12.37
C ASN A 132 7.72 -7.57 12.24
N TYR A 133 7.47 -8.56 11.38
CA TYR A 133 6.17 -9.12 11.04
C TYR A 133 5.19 -8.14 10.39
N CYS A 134 5.62 -6.95 9.98
CA CYS A 134 4.78 -5.97 9.31
C CYS A 134 5.19 -5.76 7.86
N ALA A 135 4.19 -5.57 7.00
CA ALA A 135 4.41 -4.99 5.68
C ALA A 135 4.35 -3.46 5.77
N ASP A 136 5.35 -2.78 5.21
CA ASP A 136 5.44 -1.32 5.20
C ASP A 136 4.78 -0.69 3.97
N PHE A 137 4.08 0.42 4.22
CA PHE A 137 3.38 1.20 3.21
C PHE A 137 3.57 2.69 3.44
N TYR A 138 3.49 3.45 2.36
CA TYR A 138 3.28 4.88 2.37
C TYR A 138 1.79 5.19 2.24
N LYS A 139 1.35 6.28 2.88
CA LYS A 139 -0.01 6.79 2.80
C LYS A 139 -0.06 8.00 1.90
N VAL A 140 -0.97 7.95 0.93
CA VAL A 140 -1.30 9.13 0.11
C VAL A 140 -1.89 10.23 1.02
N PRO A 141 -1.34 11.46 1.03
CA PRO A 141 -1.70 12.46 2.04
C PRO A 141 -3.03 13.20 1.76
N GLU A 142 -3.43 13.27 0.50
CA GLU A 142 -4.64 13.94 0.03
C GLU A 142 -5.13 13.32 -1.29
N ASN A 143 -6.33 13.68 -1.75
CA ASN A 143 -6.84 13.18 -3.02
C ASN A 143 -6.00 13.77 -4.16
N MET A 144 -5.43 12.92 -5.01
CA MET A 144 -4.52 13.33 -6.07
C MET A 144 -4.47 12.32 -7.22
N SER A 145 -4.01 12.76 -8.38
CA SER A 145 -3.64 11.90 -9.50
C SER A 145 -2.31 11.17 -9.24
N ILE A 146 -2.01 10.17 -10.07
CA ILE A 146 -0.71 9.47 -10.04
C ILE A 146 0.44 10.46 -10.29
N GLN A 147 0.28 11.37 -11.24
CA GLN A 147 1.28 12.38 -11.56
C GLN A 147 1.55 13.32 -10.38
N GLU A 148 0.49 13.82 -9.74
CA GLU A 148 0.60 14.69 -8.57
C GLU A 148 1.28 13.96 -7.40
N TYR A 149 0.98 12.67 -7.18
CA TYR A 149 1.67 11.88 -6.17
C TYR A 149 3.15 11.68 -6.49
N SER A 150 3.47 11.38 -7.75
CA SER A 150 4.85 11.28 -8.24
C SER A 150 5.61 12.59 -8.02
N ASP A 151 5.01 13.74 -8.35
CA ASP A 151 5.65 15.05 -8.13
C ASP A 151 5.78 15.37 -6.62
N TYR A 152 4.79 14.99 -5.80
CA TYR A 152 4.83 15.14 -4.34
C TYR A 152 6.03 14.38 -3.73
N ILE A 153 6.19 13.09 -4.02
CA ILE A 153 7.29 12.30 -3.43
C ILE A 153 8.68 12.77 -3.89
N ASN A 154 8.76 13.39 -5.07
CA ASN A 154 9.99 13.96 -5.62
C ASN A 154 10.33 15.36 -5.08
N THR A 155 9.39 16.00 -4.39
CA THR A 155 9.60 17.32 -3.83
C THR A 155 10.58 17.23 -2.65
N LYS A 156 11.66 18.01 -2.72
CA LYS A 156 12.67 18.06 -1.66
C LYS A 156 12.05 18.67 -0.39
N ILE A 157 12.10 17.93 0.70
CA ILE A 157 11.75 18.43 2.03
C ILE A 157 12.87 19.39 2.47
N LYS A 158 12.54 20.66 2.70
CA LYS A 158 13.49 21.62 3.29
C LYS A 158 13.49 21.47 4.80
N LEU A 159 14.41 20.67 5.34
CA LEU A 159 14.76 20.67 6.75
C LEU A 159 16.06 21.48 6.93
N GLY A 160 15.93 22.78 7.16
CA GLY A 160 17.07 23.69 7.27
C GLY A 160 17.77 23.99 5.93
N VAL A 161 19.10 23.98 5.90
CA VAL A 161 19.93 24.38 4.73
C VAL A 161 20.08 23.26 3.69
N VAL A 162 19.88 22.00 4.08
CA VAL A 162 20.04 20.84 3.18
C VAL A 162 18.66 20.33 2.74
N PRO A 163 18.33 20.36 1.44
CA PRO A 163 17.13 19.71 0.94
C PRO A 163 17.29 18.20 1.05
N LEU A 164 16.43 17.54 1.82
CA LEU A 164 16.37 16.08 1.91
C LEU A 164 15.27 15.57 0.97
N SER A 165 15.56 14.51 0.22
CA SER A 165 14.52 13.82 -0.54
C SER A 165 13.61 13.05 0.41
N SER A 166 12.31 12.92 0.10
CA SER A 166 11.42 12.06 0.88
C SER A 166 11.94 10.61 0.84
N PRO A 167 11.89 9.84 1.95
CA PRO A 167 12.19 8.40 1.93
C PRO A 167 11.43 7.65 0.84
N GLU A 168 10.19 8.08 0.55
CA GLU A 168 9.33 7.61 -0.55
C GLU A 168 10.06 7.62 -1.90
N SER A 169 10.83 8.67 -2.19
CA SER A 169 11.49 8.85 -3.50
C SER A 169 12.58 7.83 -3.82
N PHE A 170 13.06 7.08 -2.82
CA PHE A 170 14.06 6.02 -3.00
C PHE A 170 13.43 4.62 -3.18
N LYS A 171 12.14 4.49 -2.88
CA LYS A 171 11.44 3.19 -2.86
C LYS A 171 10.30 3.13 -3.86
N LEU A 172 9.78 4.28 -4.28
CA LEU A 172 8.71 4.39 -5.26
C LEU A 172 9.25 4.85 -6.62
N PRO A 173 8.59 4.44 -7.73
CA PRO A 173 8.89 4.92 -9.06
C PRO A 173 8.83 6.45 -9.09
N SER A 174 9.86 7.06 -9.65
CA SER A 174 9.97 8.49 -9.80
C SER A 174 10.78 8.85 -11.04
N LYS A 175 10.78 10.14 -11.40
CA LYS A 175 11.64 10.66 -12.48
C LYS A 175 13.14 10.42 -12.22
N LYS A 176 13.55 10.10 -10.98
CA LYS A 176 14.95 9.91 -10.56
C LYS A 176 15.27 8.47 -10.18
N SER A 177 14.34 7.78 -9.53
CA SER A 177 14.41 6.39 -9.12
C SER A 177 13.50 5.58 -10.03
N SER A 178 14.08 4.69 -10.80
CA SER A 178 13.50 4.34 -12.08
C SER A 178 13.42 2.84 -12.34
N SER A 179 13.86 2.03 -11.39
CA SER A 179 13.87 0.56 -11.44
C SER A 179 12.78 -0.08 -10.57
N GLU A 180 12.04 0.74 -9.82
CA GLU A 180 11.03 0.30 -8.88
C GLU A 180 9.65 0.18 -9.55
N ILE A 181 8.77 -0.54 -8.88
CA ILE A 181 7.31 -0.44 -9.04
C ILE A 181 6.70 0.06 -7.73
N ALA A 182 5.50 0.62 -7.82
CA ALA A 182 4.64 0.83 -6.66
C ALA A 182 3.38 -0.01 -6.79
N ILE A 183 2.95 -0.61 -5.69
CA ILE A 183 1.71 -1.38 -5.58
C ILE A 183 0.68 -0.53 -4.85
N ILE A 184 -0.47 -0.28 -5.48
CA ILE A 184 -1.55 0.54 -4.95
C ILE A 184 -2.61 -0.38 -4.33
N ILE A 185 -2.88 -0.19 -3.04
CA ILE A 185 -3.84 -0.97 -2.27
C ILE A 185 -5.19 -0.23 -2.20
N ASN A 186 -6.29 -0.97 -2.44
CA ASN A 186 -7.64 -0.46 -2.25
C ASN A 186 -8.00 -0.41 -0.76
N THR A 187 -7.83 0.75 -0.15
CA THR A 187 -8.14 0.98 1.27
C THR A 187 -9.60 1.35 1.55
N HIS A 188 -10.44 1.49 0.52
CA HIS A 188 -11.85 1.91 0.68
C HIS A 188 -12.80 0.78 0.99
N ASN A 189 -12.37 -0.46 0.75
CA ASN A 189 -13.16 -1.60 1.15
C ASN A 189 -13.14 -1.71 2.69
N LYS A 190 -14.31 -1.72 3.31
CA LYS A 190 -14.45 -1.76 4.78
C LYS A 190 -13.79 -2.98 5.43
N ASP A 191 -13.67 -4.09 4.71
CA ASP A 191 -13.12 -5.34 5.25
C ASP A 191 -11.60 -5.22 5.50
N ILE A 192 -10.88 -4.34 4.79
CA ILE A 192 -9.45 -4.08 5.03
C ILE A 192 -9.19 -3.33 6.35
N GLN A 193 -10.23 -2.72 6.94
CA GLN A 193 -10.10 -1.98 8.20
C GLN A 193 -9.73 -2.94 9.34
N ASP A 194 -10.19 -4.19 9.29
CA ASP A 194 -9.85 -5.22 10.27
C ASP A 194 -8.34 -5.52 10.33
N LEU A 195 -7.63 -5.40 9.19
CA LEU A 195 -6.17 -5.51 9.11
C LEU A 195 -5.48 -4.20 9.49
N THR A 196 -5.98 -3.08 8.97
CA THR A 196 -5.29 -1.78 9.06
C THR A 196 -5.50 -1.06 10.40
N GLN A 197 -6.44 -1.51 11.24
CA GLN A 197 -6.66 -0.93 12.58
C GLN A 197 -5.41 -1.02 13.47
N TYR A 198 -4.63 -2.09 13.36
CA TYR A 198 -3.40 -2.30 14.11
C TYR A 198 -2.17 -1.71 13.40
N ASP A 199 -2.30 -0.57 12.74
CA ASP A 199 -1.14 0.09 12.13
C ASP A 199 -0.14 0.56 13.21
N ALA A 200 1.14 0.15 13.07
CA ALA A 200 2.19 0.45 14.03
C ALA A 200 2.56 1.94 14.13
N TYR A 201 2.22 2.73 13.10
CA TYR A 201 2.45 4.18 13.11
C TYR A 201 1.28 4.97 13.71
N ASN A 202 0.18 4.29 14.09
CA ASN A 202 -0.91 4.90 14.83
C ASN A 202 -0.73 4.60 16.35
N ALA A 203 -1.07 5.55 17.21
CA ALA A 203 -0.78 5.43 18.65
C ALA A 203 -1.45 4.21 19.32
N TRP A 204 -2.65 3.86 18.87
CA TRP A 204 -3.41 2.74 19.42
C TRP A 204 -2.83 1.38 18.98
N GLY A 205 -2.59 1.19 17.70
CA GLY A 205 -1.95 0.02 17.09
C GLY A 205 -0.54 -0.18 17.62
N PHE A 206 0.25 0.89 17.72
CA PHE A 206 1.56 0.85 18.37
C PHE A 206 1.48 0.30 19.80
N SER A 207 0.51 0.77 20.61
CA SER A 207 0.35 0.29 21.98
C SER A 207 0.06 -1.22 22.09
N LYS A 208 -0.56 -1.79 21.05
CA LYS A 208 -0.84 -3.22 20.92
C LYS A 208 0.33 -4.03 20.41
N MET A 209 1.20 -3.41 19.61
CA MET A 209 2.31 -4.08 18.93
C MET A 209 3.70 -3.71 19.47
N LYS A 210 3.79 -2.99 20.59
CA LYS A 210 5.05 -2.47 21.15
C LYS A 210 6.16 -3.50 21.34
N ASN A 211 5.80 -4.78 21.47
CA ASN A 211 6.76 -5.88 21.62
C ASN A 211 7.07 -6.56 20.27
N ILE A 212 6.24 -6.36 19.25
CA ILE A 212 6.42 -6.88 17.89
C ILE A 212 7.31 -5.90 17.11
N VAL A 213 6.95 -4.61 17.08
CA VAL A 213 7.72 -3.56 16.39
C VAL A 213 8.76 -2.93 17.31
N ASN A 214 9.86 -2.42 16.74
CA ASN A 214 10.90 -1.74 17.49
C ASN A 214 10.62 -0.24 17.56
N GLU A 215 10.22 0.24 18.74
CA GLU A 215 9.93 1.65 19.01
C GLU A 215 11.05 2.60 18.56
N LYS A 216 12.32 2.21 18.74
CA LYS A 216 13.46 3.06 18.36
C LYS A 216 13.63 3.17 16.84
N GLY A 217 13.22 2.15 16.08
CA GLY A 217 13.20 2.19 14.61
C GLY A 217 12.07 3.12 14.12
N LEU A 218 10.87 2.96 14.68
CA LEU A 218 9.71 3.79 14.33
C LEU A 218 9.89 5.27 14.69
N LEU A 219 10.51 5.58 15.83
CA LEU A 219 10.78 6.95 16.29
C LEU A 219 11.99 7.61 15.60
N ARG A 220 12.77 6.88 14.79
CA ARG A 220 13.91 7.42 14.05
C ARG A 220 13.44 8.06 12.74
N GLY A 221 13.15 9.37 12.82
CA GLY A 221 12.96 10.24 11.67
C GLY A 221 11.58 10.88 11.59
N PRO A 222 11.28 11.64 10.53
CA PRO A 222 9.98 12.32 10.35
C PRO A 222 8.79 11.35 10.15
N ARG A 223 8.97 10.04 10.34
CA ARG A 223 8.03 8.95 10.00
C ARG A 223 6.75 8.90 10.86
N TYR A 224 6.64 9.73 11.88
CA TYR A 224 5.46 9.86 12.76
C TYR A 224 4.39 10.82 12.23
N ASP A 225 4.57 11.42 11.07
CA ASP A 225 3.65 12.42 10.51
C ASP A 225 2.40 11.83 9.82
N GLY A 226 2.09 10.56 10.10
CA GLY A 226 0.93 9.87 9.53
C GLY A 226 1.08 9.51 8.05
N LYS A 227 2.29 9.60 7.49
CA LYS A 227 2.58 9.25 6.08
C LYS A 227 2.98 7.80 5.86
N MET A 228 3.16 7.02 6.92
CA MET A 228 3.50 5.61 6.82
C MET A 228 2.45 4.73 7.50
N SER A 229 2.48 3.45 7.12
CA SER A 229 1.79 2.36 7.78
C SER A 229 2.69 1.15 7.85
N ALA A 230 2.57 0.41 8.96
CA ALA A 230 3.15 -0.91 9.12
C ALA A 230 2.02 -1.83 9.54
N ILE A 231 1.63 -2.73 8.65
CA ILE A 231 0.47 -3.61 8.82
C ILE A 231 0.95 -5.01 9.15
N LEU A 232 0.50 -5.53 10.29
CA LEU A 232 0.90 -6.86 10.77
C LEU A 232 0.46 -7.96 9.80
N GLY A 233 1.40 -8.83 9.42
CA GLY A 233 1.23 -9.86 8.39
C GLY A 233 1.30 -9.28 6.98
N GLY A 234 0.38 -8.36 6.66
CA GLY A 234 0.34 -7.66 5.39
C GLY A 234 -1.06 -7.55 4.79
N ILE A 235 -1.13 -7.29 3.49
CA ILE A 235 -2.37 -7.07 2.74
C ILE A 235 -2.53 -8.10 1.62
N PRO A 236 -3.67 -8.81 1.53
CA PRO A 236 -3.96 -9.79 0.47
C PRO A 236 -3.95 -9.23 -0.96
N ALA A 237 -3.60 -10.10 -1.93
CA ALA A 237 -3.50 -9.76 -3.35
C ALA A 237 -4.77 -9.17 -3.97
N ASN A 238 -5.95 -9.64 -3.56
CA ASN A 238 -7.24 -9.15 -4.07
C ASN A 238 -7.53 -7.68 -3.73
N PHE A 239 -6.77 -7.08 -2.80
CA PHE A 239 -6.84 -5.64 -2.52
C PHE A 239 -5.87 -4.81 -3.37
N ILE A 240 -5.01 -5.44 -4.19
CA ILE A 240 -4.16 -4.71 -5.14
C ILE A 240 -5.06 -4.18 -6.26
N SER A 241 -5.09 -2.86 -6.38
CA SER A 241 -5.96 -2.15 -7.31
C SER A 241 -5.21 -1.57 -8.50
N GLY A 242 -3.92 -1.30 -8.34
CA GLY A 242 -3.09 -0.84 -9.43
C GLY A 242 -1.61 -0.97 -9.15
N LEU A 243 -0.82 -0.76 -10.21
CA LEU A 243 0.62 -0.72 -10.18
C LEU A 243 1.08 0.59 -10.83
N ILE A 244 2.14 1.19 -10.31
CA ILE A 244 2.89 2.27 -10.99
C ILE A 244 4.23 1.68 -11.40
N VAL A 245 4.62 1.87 -12.66
CA VAL A 245 5.87 1.34 -13.21
C VAL A 245 6.73 2.50 -13.68
N GLY A 246 7.98 2.55 -13.22
CA GLY A 246 8.91 3.61 -13.62
C GLY A 246 9.36 3.46 -15.08
N SER A 247 9.39 4.56 -15.82
CA SER A 247 9.80 4.57 -17.23
C SER A 247 11.16 3.95 -17.54
N LYS A 248 12.18 4.06 -16.67
CA LYS A 248 13.47 3.39 -16.94
C LYS A 248 13.39 1.88 -16.78
N LEU A 249 12.52 1.36 -15.92
CA LEU A 249 12.30 -0.09 -15.80
C LEU A 249 11.74 -0.60 -17.13
N LEU A 250 10.82 0.13 -17.76
CA LEU A 250 10.30 -0.19 -19.10
C LEU A 250 11.38 -0.12 -20.19
N GLN A 251 12.36 0.77 -20.06
CA GLN A 251 13.49 0.84 -20.99
C GLN A 251 14.45 -0.34 -20.83
N ILE A 252 14.73 -0.73 -19.58
CA ILE A 252 15.64 -1.85 -19.26
C ILE A 252 14.97 -3.19 -19.54
N GLN A 253 13.68 -3.31 -19.22
CA GLN A 253 12.86 -4.51 -19.31
C GLN A 253 11.56 -4.20 -20.09
N PRO A 254 11.59 -4.17 -21.43
CA PRO A 254 10.41 -3.87 -22.25
C PRO A 254 9.24 -4.84 -22.03
N ASP A 255 9.52 -6.07 -21.60
CA ASP A 255 8.53 -7.11 -21.32
C ASP A 255 7.82 -6.93 -19.96
N THR A 256 8.22 -5.97 -19.13
CA THR A 256 7.66 -5.77 -17.79
C THR A 256 6.14 -5.68 -17.80
N ILE A 257 5.54 -4.91 -18.72
CA ILE A 257 4.08 -4.77 -18.77
C ILE A 257 3.39 -6.10 -19.09
N ARG A 258 3.89 -6.84 -20.08
CA ARG A 258 3.36 -8.16 -20.44
C ARG A 258 3.39 -9.10 -19.23
N ILE A 259 4.52 -9.18 -18.54
CA ILE A 259 4.72 -10.06 -17.38
C ILE A 259 3.81 -9.63 -16.22
N LEU A 260 3.71 -8.34 -15.92
CA LEU A 260 2.80 -7.86 -14.88
C LEU A 260 1.35 -8.19 -15.21
N ARG A 261 0.92 -8.03 -16.46
CA ARG A 261 -0.44 -8.39 -16.91
C ARG A 261 -0.72 -9.89 -16.81
N GLU A 262 0.26 -10.73 -17.15
CA GLU A 262 0.15 -12.20 -17.05
C GLU A 262 -0.05 -12.67 -15.61
N ASN A 263 0.55 -11.97 -14.62
CA ASN A 263 0.49 -12.38 -13.21
C ASN A 263 -0.66 -11.71 -12.44
N PHE A 264 -0.85 -10.40 -12.59
CA PHE A 264 -1.89 -9.65 -11.87
C PHE A 264 -3.26 -9.66 -12.57
N GLY A 265 -3.32 -10.08 -13.83
CA GLY A 265 -4.54 -10.09 -14.63
C GLY A 265 -4.94 -8.70 -15.15
N LYS A 266 -6.15 -8.64 -15.73
CA LYS A 266 -6.66 -7.43 -16.40
C LYS A 266 -7.33 -6.44 -15.45
N GLU A 267 -7.73 -6.89 -14.26
CA GLU A 267 -8.46 -6.05 -13.29
C GLU A 267 -7.54 -5.07 -12.55
N VAL A 268 -6.25 -5.38 -12.39
CA VAL A 268 -5.26 -4.47 -11.81
C VAL A 268 -4.83 -3.45 -12.86
N ILE A 269 -4.97 -2.16 -12.59
CA ILE A 269 -4.62 -1.11 -13.56
C ILE A 269 -3.12 -0.80 -13.47
N ILE A 270 -2.43 -0.72 -14.60
CA ILE A 270 -1.00 -0.39 -14.62
C ILE A 270 -0.84 1.02 -15.17
N PHE A 271 -0.12 1.86 -14.44
CA PHE A 271 0.20 3.24 -14.78
C PHE A 271 1.71 3.41 -14.98
N ASP A 272 2.10 4.39 -15.80
CA ASP A 272 3.42 5.02 -15.68
C ASP A 272 3.45 6.06 -14.55
N GLU A 273 4.62 6.62 -14.25
CA GLU A 273 4.77 7.67 -13.22
C GLU A 273 4.10 9.01 -13.57
N MET A 274 3.58 9.15 -14.80
CA MET A 274 2.82 10.31 -15.28
C MET A 274 1.31 10.07 -15.20
N GLY A 275 0.88 8.88 -14.76
CA GLY A 275 -0.53 8.50 -14.66
C GLY A 275 -1.17 8.04 -15.96
N ASN A 276 -0.40 7.80 -17.02
CA ASN A 276 -0.92 7.18 -18.23
C ASN A 276 -1.11 5.68 -18.00
N ILE A 277 -2.20 5.12 -18.53
CA ILE A 277 -2.46 3.67 -18.46
C ILE A 277 -1.58 2.95 -19.47
N LEU A 278 -0.98 1.83 -19.06
CA LEU A 278 -0.08 0.98 -19.86
C LEU A 278 -0.71 -0.38 -20.23
#